data_AF-A0A955RTM0-F1
#
_entry.id   AF-A0A955RTM0-F1
#
_cell.length_a   1.000
_cell.length_b   1.000
_cell.length_c   1.000
_cell.angle_alpha   90.00
_cell.angle_beta   90.00
_cell.angle_gamma   90.00
#
_symmetry.space_group_name_H-M   'P 1'
#
loop_
_entity.id
_entity.type
_entity.pdbx_description
1 polymer ?
#
loop_
_entity_poly.entity_id
_entity_poly.type
_entity_poly.pdbx_seq_one_letter_code
_entity_poly.pdbx_strand_id
1 'polypeptide(L)'
;MNTETYNLIDGGIQNSNLFLHMPLFDEINYLGLPEPKLRKYRAEREDLPCTMLALNIIRKEEDFLWEAVSDFVKHSVATAAMGVHGVYVFDLLTIDIHQEIQNFNQGEFSTVIMNTARKLQPGQIRLVKYSSAYGILQKLVHEDWGKITLKAAVDVFKDKPHFLDLLIKRLIKNFDFAHDPGILLLNDLSKEPLFDAADATQQERIQKVIEKQIPKSIEFLPEVYIQDRNGVREMLSNSVIK
;
A
#
# COMPACT_ATOMS: atom_id res chain seq x y z
N MET A 1 5.80 25.10 -1.78
CA MET A 1 4.99 24.79 -0.57
C MET A 1 5.71 23.65 0.12
N ASN A 2 6.12 23.81 1.38
CA ASN A 2 6.63 22.70 2.17
C ASN A 2 5.45 21.77 2.43
N THR A 3 5.42 20.62 1.75
CA THR A 3 4.48 19.56 2.08
C THR A 3 4.93 19.02 3.44
N GLU A 4 4.18 19.33 4.50
CA GLU A 4 4.41 18.69 5.80
C GLU A 4 4.32 17.17 5.58
N THR A 5 5.43 16.46 5.85
CA THR A 5 5.46 15.00 5.84
C THR A 5 4.73 14.51 7.07
N TYR A 6 3.56 13.91 6.86
CA TYR A 6 2.75 13.35 7.94
C TYR A 6 3.27 11.96 8.30
N ASN A 7 3.68 11.74 9.56
CA ASN A 7 4.08 10.43 10.06
C ASN A 7 2.83 9.55 10.26
N LEU A 8 2.79 8.42 9.56
CA LEU A 8 1.67 7.49 9.57
C LEU A 8 1.69 6.56 10.79
N ILE A 9 2.83 6.43 11.47
CA ILE A 9 2.98 5.65 12.71
C ILE A 9 2.03 6.15 13.79
N ASP A 10 1.87 7.48 13.93
CA ASP A 10 0.95 8.11 14.89
C ASP A 10 -0.51 7.66 14.72
N GLY A 11 -0.89 7.29 13.50
CA GLY A 11 -2.22 6.77 13.17
C GLY A 11 -2.34 5.24 13.24
N GLY A 12 -1.27 4.55 13.65
CA GLY A 12 -1.22 3.10 13.82
C GLY A 12 -1.08 2.31 12.52
N ILE A 13 -0.55 2.91 11.45
CA ILE A 13 -0.38 2.24 10.14
C ILE A 13 0.46 0.95 10.23
N GLN A 14 1.37 0.86 11.22
CA GLN A 14 2.21 -0.32 11.47
C GLN A 14 1.37 -1.60 11.68
N ASN A 15 0.14 -1.45 12.19
CA ASN A 15 -0.79 -2.55 12.44
C ASN A 15 -1.70 -2.85 11.24
N SER A 16 -1.46 -2.21 10.09
CA SER A 16 -2.25 -2.45 8.88
C SER A 16 -1.74 -3.68 8.14
N ASN A 17 -2.58 -4.27 7.29
CA ASN A 17 -2.18 -5.39 6.44
C ASN A 17 -1.01 -5.07 5.51
N LEU A 18 -0.61 -3.80 5.33
CA LEU A 18 0.57 -3.47 4.54
C LEU A 18 1.90 -3.61 5.33
N PHE A 19 1.85 -3.44 6.66
CA PHE A 19 3.03 -3.36 7.51
C PHE A 19 3.07 -4.40 8.63
N LEU A 20 1.98 -5.15 8.84
CA LEU A 20 1.82 -6.08 9.97
C LEU A 20 2.96 -7.09 10.10
N HIS A 21 3.47 -7.61 8.97
CA HIS A 21 4.56 -8.59 8.95
C HIS A 21 5.91 -7.96 8.58
N MET A 22 5.96 -6.66 8.31
CA MET A 22 7.20 -5.96 8.00
C MET A 22 7.99 -5.66 9.28
N PRO A 23 9.29 -5.38 9.18
CA PRO A 23 10.06 -4.85 10.30
C PRO A 23 9.38 -3.64 10.94
N LEU A 24 9.68 -3.39 12.22
CA LEU A 24 9.21 -2.19 12.89
C LEU A 24 9.91 -0.96 12.30
N PHE A 25 9.15 0.12 12.19
CA PHE A 25 9.64 1.42 11.71
C PHE A 25 9.39 2.47 12.78
N ASP A 26 10.34 3.40 12.90
CA ASP A 26 10.25 4.56 13.78
C ASP A 26 9.37 5.64 13.12
N GLU A 27 9.52 5.81 11.80
CA GLU A 27 8.70 6.71 10.99
C GLU A 27 8.26 6.08 9.68
N ILE A 28 7.06 6.45 9.21
CA ILE A 28 6.59 6.12 7.86
C ILE A 28 5.88 7.34 7.28
N ASN A 29 6.38 7.86 6.16
CA ASN A 29 5.75 8.93 5.38
C ASN A 29 5.38 8.44 3.98
N TYR A 30 4.15 8.71 3.55
CA TYR A 30 3.73 8.45 2.18
C TYR A 30 4.23 9.54 1.23
N LEU A 31 4.88 9.14 0.13
CA LEU A 31 5.43 10.03 -0.90
C LEU A 31 4.60 10.05 -2.19
N GLY A 32 3.49 9.31 -2.23
CA GLY A 32 2.61 9.24 -3.41
C GLY A 32 2.90 8.04 -4.31
N LEU A 33 2.53 8.20 -5.59
CA LEU A 33 2.60 7.16 -6.60
C LEU A 33 3.65 7.50 -7.67
N PRO A 34 4.85 6.89 -7.67
CA PRO A 34 5.82 7.03 -8.78
C PRO A 34 5.27 6.55 -10.13
N GLU A 35 4.37 5.56 -10.11
CA GLU A 35 3.62 5.10 -11.28
C GLU A 35 2.23 4.58 -10.82
N PRO A 36 1.26 4.38 -11.73
CA PRO A 36 -0.08 3.92 -11.34
C PRO A 36 -0.05 2.65 -10.48
N LYS A 37 -0.69 2.70 -9.31
CA LYS A 37 -0.78 1.62 -8.31
C LYS A 37 0.47 1.31 -7.50
N LEU A 38 1.65 1.79 -7.90
CA LEU A 38 2.87 1.60 -7.12
C LEU A 38 2.99 2.72 -6.10
N ARG A 39 3.03 2.39 -4.80
CA ARG A 39 3.16 3.37 -3.72
C ARG A 39 4.61 3.53 -3.32
N LYS A 40 5.04 4.76 -3.04
CA LYS A 40 6.35 5.09 -2.48
C LYS A 40 6.19 5.66 -1.08
N TYR A 41 7.04 5.18 -0.18
CA TYR A 41 7.16 5.67 1.19
C TYR A 41 8.62 6.00 1.48
N ARG A 42 8.82 6.98 2.35
CA ARG A 42 10.04 7.13 3.13
C ARG A 42 9.74 6.54 4.49
N ALA A 43 10.61 5.70 5.00
CA ALA A 43 10.52 5.18 6.35
C ALA A 43 11.86 5.35 7.06
N GLU A 44 11.84 5.21 8.38
CA GLU A 44 13.02 5.20 9.22
C GLU A 44 13.01 3.90 10.03
N ARG A 45 14.12 3.17 10.02
CA ARG A 45 14.28 1.91 10.75
C ARG A 45 15.63 1.96 11.46
N GLU A 46 15.61 1.92 12.79
CA GLU A 46 16.83 1.96 13.61
C GLU A 46 17.68 3.21 13.29
N ASP A 47 17.04 4.38 13.24
CA ASP A 47 17.62 5.68 12.87
C ASP A 47 18.22 5.75 11.45
N LEU A 48 17.95 4.75 10.60
CA LEU A 48 18.39 4.72 9.21
C LEU A 48 17.22 5.01 8.27
N PRO A 49 17.33 6.04 7.40
CA PRO A 49 16.30 6.31 6.40
C PRO A 49 16.28 5.17 5.38
N CYS A 50 15.09 4.77 4.96
CA CYS A 50 14.91 3.80 3.88
C CYS A 50 13.78 4.22 2.95
N THR A 51 13.91 3.82 1.68
CA THR A 51 12.86 4.00 0.69
C THR A 51 12.09 2.69 0.51
N MET A 52 10.77 2.74 0.66
CA MET A 52 9.91 1.59 0.40
C MET A 52 9.05 1.80 -0.84
N LEU A 53 9.03 0.81 -1.73
CA LEU A 53 8.06 0.70 -2.80
C LEU A 53 7.11 -0.46 -2.50
N ALA A 54 5.81 -0.22 -2.56
CA ALA A 54 4.79 -1.23 -2.28
C ALA A 54 3.74 -1.34 -3.39
N LEU A 55 3.44 -2.56 -3.80
CA LEU A 55 2.38 -2.88 -4.75
C LEU A 55 1.37 -3.82 -4.08
N ASN A 56 0.12 -3.37 -3.93
CA ASN A 56 -0.97 -4.25 -3.51
C ASN A 56 -1.51 -4.98 -4.73
N ILE A 57 -1.66 -6.29 -4.62
CA ILE A 57 -2.20 -7.12 -5.70
C ILE A 57 -3.33 -8.01 -5.20
N ILE A 58 -4.17 -8.45 -6.13
CA ILE A 58 -5.18 -9.49 -5.91
C ILE A 58 -5.22 -10.41 -7.12
N ARG A 59 -5.49 -11.69 -6.89
CA ARG A 59 -5.71 -12.68 -7.95
C ARG A 59 -6.90 -12.29 -8.81
N LYS A 60 -6.81 -12.58 -10.10
CA LYS A 60 -7.92 -12.35 -11.05
C LYS A 60 -9.17 -13.16 -10.67
N GLU A 61 -9.01 -14.33 -10.07
CA GLU A 61 -10.13 -15.14 -9.60
C GLU A 61 -10.87 -14.49 -8.42
N GLU A 62 -10.23 -13.57 -7.71
CA GLU A 62 -10.77 -12.90 -6.52
C GLU A 62 -11.09 -11.41 -6.79
N ASP A 63 -10.94 -10.92 -8.02
CA ASP A 63 -11.08 -9.49 -8.32
C ASP A 63 -12.49 -8.94 -8.09
N PHE A 64 -13.52 -9.79 -8.21
CA PHE A 64 -14.90 -9.45 -7.87
C PHE A 64 -15.06 -9.07 -6.37
N LEU A 65 -14.25 -9.65 -5.47
CA LEU A 65 -14.25 -9.28 -4.04
C LEU A 65 -13.69 -7.87 -3.86
N TRP A 66 -12.60 -7.56 -4.57
CA TRP A 66 -12.04 -6.22 -4.59
C TRP A 66 -13.03 -5.21 -5.17
N GLU A 67 -13.71 -5.52 -6.27
CA GLU A 67 -14.72 -4.64 -6.86
C GLU A 67 -15.84 -4.32 -5.87
N ALA A 68 -16.36 -5.32 -5.16
CA ALA A 68 -17.40 -5.13 -4.16
C ALA A 68 -16.94 -4.23 -3.00
N VAL A 69 -15.78 -4.50 -2.41
CA VAL A 69 -15.22 -3.67 -1.32
C VAL A 69 -14.90 -2.26 -1.81
N SER A 70 -14.33 -2.14 -3.01
CA SER A 70 -14.06 -0.86 -3.65
C SER A 70 -15.35 -0.05 -3.83
N ASP A 71 -16.46 -0.68 -4.16
CA ASP A 71 -17.75 0.00 -4.31
C ASP A 71 -18.31 0.48 -2.96
N PHE A 72 -18.16 -0.29 -1.88
CA PHE A 72 -18.49 0.19 -0.53
C PHE A 72 -17.68 1.43 -0.14
N VAL A 73 -16.38 1.44 -0.44
CA VAL A 73 -15.49 2.58 -0.21
C VAL A 73 -15.92 3.78 -1.07
N LYS A 74 -16.19 3.59 -2.37
CA LYS A 74 -16.67 4.64 -3.28
C LYS A 74 -17.95 5.29 -2.76
N HIS A 75 -18.94 4.49 -2.38
CA HIS A 75 -20.22 4.99 -1.85
C HIS A 75 -20.03 5.77 -0.55
N SER A 76 -19.15 5.32 0.33
CA SER A 76 -18.84 6.02 1.57
C SER A 76 -18.15 7.36 1.32
N VAL A 77 -17.18 7.39 0.40
CA VAL A 77 -16.49 8.62 -0.01
C VAL A 77 -17.44 9.60 -0.67
N ALA A 78 -18.33 9.12 -1.54
CA ALA A 78 -19.35 9.96 -2.18
C ALA A 78 -20.32 10.55 -1.15
N THR A 79 -20.73 9.75 -0.16
CA THR A 79 -21.58 10.20 0.96
C THR A 79 -20.87 11.25 1.80
N ALA A 80 -19.61 11.00 2.17
CA ALA A 80 -18.80 11.97 2.91
C ALA A 80 -18.58 13.28 2.14
N ALA A 81 -18.41 13.21 0.81
CA ALA A 81 -18.24 14.39 -0.04
C ALA A 81 -19.44 15.35 0.04
N MET A 82 -20.66 14.85 0.23
CA MET A 82 -21.85 15.70 0.40
C MET A 82 -21.88 16.42 1.75
N GLY A 83 -21.14 15.94 2.76
CA GLY A 83 -21.15 16.45 4.13
C GLY A 83 -19.93 17.28 4.54
N VAL A 84 -19.08 17.66 3.58
CA VAL A 84 -17.84 18.42 3.81
C VAL A 84 -17.75 19.66 2.92
N HIS A 85 -16.88 20.59 3.32
CA HIS A 85 -16.56 21.82 2.59
C HIS A 85 -15.09 21.80 2.17
N GLY A 86 -14.83 21.86 0.86
CA GLY A 86 -13.51 21.79 0.25
C GLY A 86 -13.33 20.64 -0.75
N VAL A 87 -12.20 20.69 -1.44
CA VAL A 87 -11.78 19.64 -2.37
C VAL A 87 -10.70 18.81 -1.72
N TYR A 88 -10.90 17.49 -1.70
CA TYR A 88 -10.02 16.53 -1.05
C TYR A 88 -9.59 15.43 -2.02
N VAL A 89 -8.47 14.81 -1.70
CA VAL A 89 -8.07 13.50 -2.24
C VAL A 89 -8.09 12.52 -1.10
N PHE A 90 -8.75 11.37 -1.31
CA PHE A 90 -8.69 10.24 -0.41
C PHE A 90 -7.95 9.09 -1.09
N ASP A 91 -6.76 8.75 -0.61
CA ASP A 91 -5.94 7.66 -1.13
C ASP A 91 -6.01 6.45 -0.20
N LEU A 92 -6.74 5.41 -0.61
CA LEU A 92 -6.83 4.16 0.14
C LEU A 92 -5.50 3.41 0.00
N LEU A 93 -4.77 3.27 1.12
CA LEU A 93 -3.45 2.65 1.17
C LEU A 93 -3.53 1.13 1.25
N THR A 94 -4.39 0.61 2.13
CA THR A 94 -4.60 -0.83 2.33
C THR A 94 -5.95 -1.08 3.01
N ILE A 95 -6.46 -2.30 2.84
CA ILE A 95 -7.72 -2.79 3.41
C ILE A 95 -7.68 -4.31 3.41
N ASP A 96 -8.27 -4.94 4.43
CA ASP A 96 -8.48 -6.39 4.41
C ASP A 96 -9.77 -6.70 3.63
N ILE A 97 -9.61 -7.13 2.38
CA ILE A 97 -10.75 -7.36 1.48
C ILE A 97 -11.70 -8.44 2.05
N HIS A 98 -11.15 -9.47 2.69
CA HIS A 98 -11.92 -10.61 3.17
C HIS A 98 -12.64 -10.33 4.48
N GLN A 99 -12.06 -9.51 5.35
CA GLN A 99 -12.74 -9.03 6.55
C GLN A 99 -13.86 -8.04 6.19
N GLU A 100 -13.59 -7.09 5.29
CA GLU A 100 -14.50 -5.98 5.03
C GLU A 100 -15.70 -6.37 4.17
N ILE A 101 -15.59 -7.39 3.31
CA ILE A 101 -16.76 -7.84 2.53
C ILE A 101 -17.94 -8.25 3.43
N GLN A 102 -17.69 -8.64 4.69
CA GLN A 102 -18.72 -9.07 5.65
C GLN A 102 -19.09 -7.98 6.66
N ASN A 103 -18.15 -7.12 7.03
CA ASN A 103 -18.29 -6.26 8.20
C ASN A 103 -18.33 -4.76 7.89
N PHE A 104 -18.15 -4.37 6.63
CA PHE A 104 -18.01 -2.96 6.28
C PHE A 104 -19.31 -2.17 6.48
N ASN A 105 -19.23 -1.14 7.30
CA ASN A 105 -20.33 -0.20 7.54
C ASN A 105 -20.05 1.13 6.82
N GLN A 106 -20.77 1.37 5.71
CA GLN A 106 -20.59 2.56 4.88
C GLN A 106 -20.89 3.87 5.63
N GLY A 107 -21.88 3.86 6.53
CA GLY A 107 -22.27 5.04 7.31
C GLY A 107 -21.21 5.44 8.33
N GLU A 108 -20.63 4.45 9.01
CA GLU A 108 -19.51 4.67 9.94
C GLU A 108 -18.29 5.20 9.20
N PHE A 109 -17.89 4.56 8.09
CA PHE A 109 -16.71 4.99 7.35
C PHE A 109 -16.88 6.41 6.77
N SER A 110 -18.05 6.73 6.22
CA SER A 110 -18.38 8.09 5.78
C SER A 110 -18.22 9.10 6.92
N THR A 111 -18.70 8.75 8.11
CA THR A 111 -18.59 9.59 9.31
C THR A 111 -17.15 9.81 9.74
N VAL A 112 -16.30 8.77 9.69
CA VAL A 112 -14.87 8.88 9.98
C VAL A 112 -14.19 9.83 8.99
N ILE A 113 -14.49 9.73 7.69
CA ILE A 113 -13.94 10.62 6.66
C ILE A 113 -14.37 12.06 6.93
N MET A 114 -15.66 12.33 7.16
CA MET A 114 -16.17 13.68 7.45
C MET A 114 -15.53 14.29 8.69
N ASN A 115 -15.42 13.53 9.78
CA ASN A 115 -14.81 13.99 11.02
C ASN A 115 -13.32 14.30 10.85
N THR A 116 -12.63 13.56 10.00
CA THR A 116 -11.23 13.83 9.66
C THR A 116 -11.11 15.08 8.78
N ALA A 117 -11.97 15.20 7.75
CA ALA A 117 -11.99 16.34 6.83
C ALA A 117 -12.19 17.68 7.54
N ARG A 118 -13.09 17.74 8.52
CA ARG A 118 -13.38 18.96 9.30
C ARG A 118 -12.18 19.49 10.07
N LYS A 119 -11.19 18.65 10.35
CA LYS A 119 -9.97 19.01 11.10
C LYS A 119 -8.82 19.45 10.18
N LEU A 120 -8.99 19.32 8.85
CA LEU A 120 -7.94 19.62 7.87
C LEU A 120 -8.03 21.07 7.37
N GLN A 121 -6.86 21.71 7.31
CA GLN A 121 -6.63 22.94 6.55
C GLN A 121 -6.09 22.62 5.15
N PRO A 122 -6.24 23.53 4.16
CA PRO A 122 -5.65 23.34 2.83
C PRO A 122 -4.15 23.05 2.90
N GLY A 123 -3.70 22.06 2.13
CA GLY A 123 -2.33 21.55 2.14
C GLY A 123 -2.06 20.46 3.18
N GLN A 124 -2.92 20.29 4.18
CA GLN A 124 -2.73 19.29 5.22
C GLN A 124 -3.18 17.89 4.81
N ILE A 125 -2.52 16.92 5.43
CA ILE A 125 -2.73 15.49 5.24
C ILE A 125 -3.01 14.84 6.61
N ARG A 126 -3.95 13.91 6.65
CA ARG A 126 -4.22 13.06 7.83
C ARG A 126 -4.48 11.62 7.42
N LEU A 127 -4.05 10.68 8.25
CA LEU A 127 -4.45 9.28 8.14
C LEU A 127 -5.91 9.12 8.59
N VAL A 128 -6.65 8.33 7.84
CA VAL A 128 -7.98 7.84 8.15
C VAL A 128 -7.85 6.34 8.40
N LYS A 129 -8.28 5.90 9.58
CA LYS A 129 -8.37 4.49 9.96
C LYS A 129 -9.82 4.13 10.25
N TYR A 130 -10.28 3.05 9.65
CA TYR A 130 -11.58 2.44 9.91
C TYR A 130 -11.46 0.93 9.78
N SER A 131 -11.73 0.18 10.85
CA SER A 131 -11.54 -1.28 10.85
C SER A 131 -10.14 -1.65 10.29
N SER A 132 -10.07 -2.42 9.20
CA SER A 132 -8.83 -2.77 8.49
C SER A 132 -8.43 -1.76 7.39
N ALA A 133 -9.31 -0.81 7.05
CA ALA A 133 -9.08 0.19 6.03
C ALA A 133 -8.19 1.33 6.55
N TYR A 134 -7.09 1.57 5.84
CA TYR A 134 -6.20 2.70 6.06
C TYR A 134 -6.09 3.52 4.79
N GLY A 135 -6.33 4.82 4.90
CA GLY A 135 -6.21 5.76 3.79
C GLY A 135 -5.69 7.11 4.24
N ILE A 136 -5.26 7.91 3.28
CA ILE A 136 -4.79 9.27 3.51
C ILE A 136 -5.82 10.24 2.95
N LEU A 137 -6.27 11.17 3.78
CA LEU A 137 -7.11 12.28 3.36
C LEU A 137 -6.27 13.56 3.31
N GLN A 138 -6.22 14.18 2.13
CA GLN A 138 -5.56 15.46 1.90
C GLN A 138 -6.59 16.49 1.50
N LYS A 139 -6.57 17.68 2.13
CA LYS A 139 -7.36 18.83 1.68
C LYS A 139 -6.53 19.66 0.72
N LEU A 140 -7.01 19.82 -0.51
CA LEU A 140 -6.32 20.61 -1.53
C LEU A 140 -6.67 22.08 -1.42
N VAL A 141 -7.98 22.38 -1.38
CA VAL A 141 -8.50 23.74 -1.33
C VAL A 141 -9.76 23.81 -0.46
N HIS A 142 -10.07 25.00 0.02
CA HIS A 142 -11.32 25.29 0.71
C HIS A 142 -12.37 25.80 -0.27
N GLU A 143 -13.59 25.29 -0.13
CA GLU A 143 -14.75 25.58 -0.98
C GLU A 143 -16.02 25.41 -0.12
N ASP A 144 -17.12 26.07 -0.50
CA ASP A 144 -18.42 25.95 0.19
C ASP A 144 -19.17 24.64 -0.16
N TRP A 145 -18.66 23.89 -1.12
CA TRP A 145 -19.14 22.57 -1.52
C TRP A 145 -18.05 21.52 -1.29
N GLY A 146 -18.45 20.24 -1.29
CA GLY A 146 -17.55 19.14 -1.03
C GLY A 146 -17.28 18.29 -2.26
N LYS A 147 -16.02 17.89 -2.43
CA LYS A 147 -15.61 16.85 -3.38
C LYS A 147 -14.44 16.08 -2.82
N ILE A 148 -14.52 14.76 -2.94
CA ILE A 148 -13.44 13.87 -2.53
C ILE A 148 -13.12 12.96 -3.72
N THR A 149 -11.92 13.09 -4.27
CA THR A 149 -11.42 12.16 -5.29
C THR A 149 -10.84 10.93 -4.61
N LEU A 150 -11.49 9.79 -4.77
CA LEU A 150 -10.96 8.50 -4.33
C LEU A 150 -9.84 8.04 -5.27
N LYS A 151 -8.72 7.65 -4.68
CA LYS A 151 -7.68 6.83 -5.29
C LYS A 151 -7.62 5.53 -4.52
N ALA A 152 -7.69 4.41 -5.22
CA ALA A 152 -7.53 3.09 -4.64
C ALA A 152 -6.66 2.29 -5.60
N ALA A 153 -5.55 1.78 -5.08
CA ALA A 153 -4.53 1.11 -5.86
C ALA A 153 -4.39 -0.34 -5.39
N VAL A 154 -5.12 -1.22 -6.08
CA VAL A 154 -4.92 -2.67 -6.06
C VAL A 154 -4.76 -3.10 -7.51
N ASP A 155 -3.73 -3.90 -7.79
CA ASP A 155 -3.51 -4.46 -9.11
C ASP A 155 -4.13 -5.85 -9.23
N VAL A 156 -4.88 -6.09 -10.30
CA VAL A 156 -5.45 -7.41 -10.57
C VAL A 156 -4.42 -8.19 -11.35
N PHE A 157 -3.85 -9.22 -10.73
CA PHE A 157 -2.88 -10.10 -11.35
C PHE A 157 -3.60 -11.14 -12.22
N LYS A 158 -3.44 -11.01 -13.54
CA LYS A 158 -4.17 -11.80 -14.55
C LYS A 158 -3.38 -12.98 -15.10
N ASP A 159 -2.08 -13.03 -14.81
CA ASP A 159 -1.20 -14.09 -15.28
C ASP A 159 -1.24 -15.30 -14.34
N LYS A 160 -0.63 -16.41 -14.78
CA LYS A 160 -0.45 -17.58 -13.92
C LYS A 160 0.47 -17.25 -12.74
N PRO A 161 0.28 -17.86 -11.55
CA PRO A 161 1.08 -17.58 -10.36
C PRO A 161 2.61 -17.63 -10.59
N HIS A 162 3.12 -18.55 -11.41
CA HIS A 162 4.55 -18.63 -11.71
C HIS A 162 5.15 -17.40 -12.42
N PHE A 163 4.33 -16.46 -12.90
CA PHE A 163 4.78 -15.18 -13.49
C PHE A 163 4.86 -14.03 -12.48
N LEU A 164 4.86 -14.32 -11.18
CA LEU A 164 5.00 -13.31 -10.11
C LEU A 164 6.27 -12.45 -10.27
N ASP A 165 7.31 -13.00 -10.91
CA ASP A 165 8.56 -12.30 -11.25
C ASP A 165 8.35 -11.02 -12.06
N LEU A 166 7.27 -10.91 -12.84
CA LEU A 166 6.94 -9.71 -13.61
C LEU A 166 6.59 -8.51 -12.72
N LEU A 167 5.93 -8.76 -11.58
CA LEU A 167 5.59 -7.72 -10.61
C LEU A 167 6.82 -7.30 -9.80
N ILE A 168 7.69 -8.24 -9.45
CA ILE A 168 8.99 -7.95 -8.82
C ILE A 168 9.87 -7.11 -9.76
N LYS A 169 9.94 -7.49 -11.04
CA LYS A 169 10.64 -6.72 -12.07
C LYS A 169 10.12 -5.28 -12.14
N ARG A 170 8.81 -5.08 -12.01
CA ARG A 170 8.19 -3.76 -12.01
C ARG A 170 8.59 -2.92 -10.79
N LEU A 171 8.65 -3.53 -9.60
CA LEU A 171 9.16 -2.88 -8.38
C LEU A 171 10.62 -2.44 -8.56
N ILE A 172 11.50 -3.35 -8.97
CA ILE A 172 12.94 -3.10 -9.19
C ILE A 172 13.15 -1.98 -10.21
N LYS A 173 12.43 -2.00 -11.34
CA LYS A 173 12.57 -0.99 -12.40
C LYS A 173 12.28 0.44 -11.91
N ASN A 174 11.36 0.58 -10.95
CA ASN A 174 10.94 1.87 -10.41
C ASN A 174 11.69 2.26 -9.14
N PHE A 175 12.61 1.43 -8.67
CA PHE A 175 13.44 1.71 -7.51
C PHE A 175 14.68 2.51 -7.91
N ASP A 176 14.96 3.56 -7.14
CA ASP A 176 16.19 4.33 -7.27
C ASP A 176 17.23 3.72 -6.32
N PHE A 177 18.27 3.12 -6.88
CA PHE A 177 19.31 2.41 -6.12
C PHE A 177 20.33 3.35 -5.45
N ALA A 178 19.99 4.62 -5.25
CA ALA A 178 20.88 5.62 -4.67
C ALA A 178 20.85 5.63 -3.14
N HIS A 179 22.02 5.42 -2.54
CA HIS A 179 22.54 5.79 -1.20
C HIS A 179 21.80 5.29 0.06
N ASP A 180 20.48 5.10 0.04
CA ASP A 180 19.72 4.66 1.21
C ASP A 180 19.29 3.18 1.06
N PRO A 181 19.16 2.43 2.17
CA PRO A 181 18.49 1.14 2.20
C PRO A 181 17.11 1.15 1.51
N GLY A 182 16.77 0.04 0.87
CA GLY A 182 15.55 -0.09 0.08
C GLY A 182 14.69 -1.27 0.51
N ILE A 183 13.36 -1.11 0.42
CA ILE A 183 12.39 -2.18 0.62
C ILE A 183 11.47 -2.24 -0.59
N LEU A 184 11.40 -3.40 -1.25
CA LEU A 184 10.48 -3.68 -2.36
C LEU A 184 9.44 -4.68 -1.88
N LEU A 185 8.21 -4.22 -1.67
CA LEU A 185 7.12 -5.02 -1.11
C LEU A 185 6.07 -5.34 -2.17
N LEU A 186 5.85 -6.63 -2.39
CA LEU A 186 4.66 -7.14 -3.06
C LEU A 186 3.66 -7.62 -2.00
N ASN A 187 2.53 -6.95 -1.87
CA ASN A 187 1.52 -7.25 -0.88
C ASN A 187 0.31 -7.92 -1.54
N ASP A 188 0.18 -9.23 -1.37
CA ASP A 188 -0.91 -10.03 -1.90
C ASP A 188 -2.11 -10.02 -0.94
N LEU A 189 -3.21 -9.41 -1.40
CA LEU A 189 -4.45 -9.28 -0.64
C LEU A 189 -5.40 -10.47 -0.86
N SER A 190 -4.97 -11.48 -1.62
CA SER A 190 -5.80 -12.64 -1.98
C SER A 190 -5.93 -13.63 -0.82
N LYS A 191 -7.05 -14.35 -0.76
CA LYS A 191 -7.24 -15.43 0.20
C LYS A 191 -6.36 -16.61 -0.14
N GLU A 192 -6.18 -16.92 -1.41
CA GLU A 192 -5.22 -17.92 -1.87
C GLU A 192 -3.97 -17.19 -2.36
N PRO A 193 -2.82 -17.32 -1.68
CA PRO A 193 -1.61 -16.61 -2.08
C PRO A 193 -1.12 -16.99 -3.48
N LEU A 194 -0.59 -16.00 -4.19
CA LEU A 194 0.10 -16.17 -5.47
C LEU A 194 1.48 -16.81 -5.31
N PHE A 195 2.14 -16.58 -4.18
CA PHE A 195 3.44 -17.16 -3.90
C PHE A 195 3.30 -18.61 -3.46
N ASP A 196 4.09 -19.49 -4.07
CA ASP A 196 4.21 -20.90 -3.72
C ASP A 196 5.68 -21.30 -3.60
N ALA A 197 6.10 -21.62 -2.37
CA ALA A 197 7.46 -22.07 -2.09
C ALA A 197 7.79 -23.44 -2.74
N ALA A 198 6.78 -24.24 -3.07
CA ALA A 198 6.94 -25.53 -3.73
C ALA A 198 6.99 -25.43 -5.26
N ASP A 199 6.60 -24.29 -5.85
CA ASP A 199 6.70 -24.06 -7.29
C ASP A 199 8.14 -23.70 -7.69
N ALA A 200 8.92 -24.71 -8.03
CA ALA A 200 10.30 -24.54 -8.48
C ALA A 200 10.44 -23.59 -9.69
N THR A 201 9.43 -23.53 -10.57
CA THR A 201 9.46 -22.62 -11.72
C THR A 201 9.31 -21.18 -11.26
N GLN A 202 8.40 -20.91 -10.34
CA GLN A 202 8.22 -19.58 -9.76
C GLN A 202 9.51 -19.13 -9.03
N GLN A 203 10.10 -19.98 -8.19
CA GLN A 203 11.33 -19.67 -7.45
C GLN A 203 12.48 -19.33 -8.40
N GLU A 204 12.72 -20.15 -9.44
CA GLU A 204 13.78 -19.94 -10.42
C GLU A 204 13.60 -18.60 -11.17
N ARG A 205 12.35 -18.27 -11.55
CA ARG A 205 12.04 -17.03 -12.27
C ARG A 205 12.26 -15.80 -11.42
N ILE A 206 11.81 -15.83 -10.16
CA ILE A 206 12.00 -14.73 -9.21
C ILE A 206 13.49 -14.49 -8.99
N GLN A 207 14.25 -15.54 -8.69
CA GLN A 207 15.69 -15.45 -8.47
C GLN A 207 16.41 -14.85 -9.69
N LYS A 208 16.11 -15.35 -10.91
CA LYS A 208 16.68 -14.82 -12.16
C LYS A 208 16.38 -13.34 -12.37
N VAL A 209 15.18 -12.88 -12.02
CA VAL A 209 14.80 -11.46 -12.15
C VAL A 209 15.59 -10.59 -11.19
N ILE A 210 15.73 -11.01 -9.94
CA ILE A 210 16.46 -10.30 -8.89
C ILE A 210 17.95 -10.21 -9.25
N GLU A 211 18.59 -11.35 -9.52
CA GLU A 211 20.03 -11.41 -9.85
C GLU A 211 20.41 -10.61 -11.09
N LYS A 212 19.51 -10.55 -12.08
CA LYS A 212 19.78 -9.86 -13.35
C LYS A 212 19.58 -8.36 -13.25
N GLN A 213 18.69 -7.88 -12.39
CA GLN A 213 18.26 -6.47 -12.42
C GLN A 213 18.71 -5.64 -11.22
N ILE A 214 19.04 -6.25 -10.08
CA ILE A 214 19.67 -5.53 -8.98
C ILE A 214 21.16 -5.40 -9.28
N PRO A 215 21.73 -4.18 -9.40
CA PRO A 215 23.14 -4.04 -9.71
C PRO A 215 24.01 -4.54 -8.55
N LYS A 216 25.07 -5.30 -8.86
CA LYS A 216 25.98 -5.87 -7.86
C LYS A 216 26.90 -4.84 -7.17
N SER A 217 26.99 -3.63 -7.73
CA SER A 217 27.94 -2.59 -7.31
C SER A 217 27.31 -1.53 -6.40
N ILE A 218 26.12 -1.78 -5.84
CA ILE A 218 25.44 -0.84 -4.95
C ILE A 218 25.86 -1.09 -3.50
N GLU A 219 25.88 -0.01 -2.73
CA GLU A 219 26.28 -0.04 -1.32
C GLU A 219 25.24 -0.76 -0.46
N PHE A 220 23.96 -0.52 -0.72
CA PHE A 220 22.84 -1.14 0.00
C PHE A 220 21.95 -1.91 -0.98
N LEU A 221 21.95 -3.24 -0.86
CA LEU A 221 21.02 -4.09 -1.60
C LEU A 221 19.60 -3.89 -1.05
N PRO A 222 18.59 -3.63 -1.89
CA PRO A 222 17.22 -3.49 -1.38
C PRO A 222 16.67 -4.85 -0.98
N GLU A 223 16.01 -4.91 0.17
CA GLU A 223 15.27 -6.08 0.64
C GLU A 223 14.03 -6.28 -0.23
N VAL A 224 13.83 -7.49 -0.76
CA VAL A 224 12.67 -7.82 -1.60
C VAL A 224 11.74 -8.73 -0.82
N TYR A 225 10.54 -8.26 -0.55
CA TYR A 225 9.53 -8.95 0.23
C TYR A 225 8.31 -9.33 -0.60
N ILE A 226 7.82 -10.54 -0.38
CA ILE A 226 6.47 -10.94 -0.77
C ILE A 226 5.70 -11.23 0.52
N GLN A 227 4.59 -10.52 0.68
CA GLN A 227 3.69 -10.68 1.81
C GLN A 227 2.34 -11.20 1.32
N ASP A 228 1.77 -12.12 2.08
CA ASP A 228 0.42 -12.65 1.88
C ASP A 228 -0.19 -12.99 3.25
N ARG A 229 -1.39 -13.59 3.27
CA ARG A 229 -2.07 -13.96 4.52
C ARG A 229 -1.30 -14.94 5.43
N ASN A 230 -0.28 -15.62 4.92
CA ASN A 230 0.55 -16.58 5.65
C ASN A 230 1.88 -15.95 6.12
N GLY A 231 2.02 -14.62 6.09
CA GLY A 231 3.19 -13.88 6.57
C GLY A 231 4.03 -13.23 5.46
N VAL A 232 5.27 -12.87 5.78
CA VAL A 232 6.21 -12.22 4.85
C VAL A 232 7.42 -13.10 4.56
N ARG A 233 7.96 -13.01 3.34
CA ARG A 233 9.11 -13.78 2.88
C ARG A 233 10.13 -12.83 2.28
N GLU A 234 11.38 -12.90 2.74
CA GLU A 234 12.48 -12.13 2.15
C GLU A 234 13.16 -12.96 1.06
N MET A 235 13.20 -12.44 -0.17
CA MET A 235 13.63 -13.19 -1.35
C MET A 235 15.14 -13.20 -1.56
N LEU A 236 15.91 -12.36 -0.85
CA LEU A 236 17.37 -12.30 -0.98
C LEU A 236 18.09 -13.22 0.01
N SER A 237 17.58 -13.35 1.24
CA SER A 237 18.21 -14.14 2.29
C SER A 237 17.65 -15.58 2.39
N ASN A 238 16.65 -15.95 1.58
CA ASN A 238 15.82 -17.16 1.74
C ASN A 238 15.21 -17.31 3.15
N SER A 239 15.17 -16.24 3.94
CA SER A 239 14.60 -16.27 5.28
C SER A 239 13.09 -16.03 5.23
N VAL A 240 12.34 -16.86 5.96
CA VAL A 240 10.91 -16.66 6.18
C VAL A 240 10.76 -16.02 7.55
N ILE A 241 10.25 -14.79 7.58
CA ILE A 241 9.92 -14.08 8.82
C ILE A 241 8.47 -14.45 9.15
N LYS A 242 8.27 -15.18 10.23
CA LYS A 242 6.94 -15.62 10.69
C LYS A 242 6.35 -14.66 11.70
#